data_AF-J9G811-F1
#
_entry.id   AF-J9G811-F1
#
_cell.length_a   1.000
_cell.length_b   1.000
_cell.length_c   1.000
_cell.angle_alpha   90.00
_cell.angle_beta   90.00
_cell.angle_gamma   90.00
#
_symmetry.space_group_name_H-M   'P 1'
#
loop_
_entity.id
_entity.type
_entity.pdbx_description
1 polymer ?
#
loop_
_entity_poly.entity_id
_entity_poly.type
_entity_poly.pdbx_seq_one_letter_code
_entity_poly.pdbx_strand_id
1 'polypeptide(L)'
;MNEDYVSFEVAKLLKEKGFDWPCQAFYNANGILVASPVHTVNDELEDSDIACPTLYMAQKWLRSKGYHVEVVYMANDLWRYDILTIPRHDCVWISETKPSDYMSYEYALNAGILEALKLI
;
A
#
# COMPACT_ATOMS: atom_id res chain seq x y z
N MET A 1 0.84 -11.51 9.60
CA MET A 1 0.74 -10.34 8.72
C MET A 1 -0.71 -9.89 8.77
N ASN A 2 -1.01 -8.59 8.86
CA ASN A 2 -2.39 -8.17 8.65
C ASN A 2 -2.61 -8.11 7.14
N GLU A 3 -3.60 -8.86 6.65
CA GLU A 3 -3.89 -8.98 5.22
C GLU A 3 -4.75 -7.83 4.70
N ASP A 4 -5.49 -7.14 5.58
CA ASP A 4 -6.40 -6.07 5.16
C ASP A 4 -5.71 -4.70 5.04
N TYR A 5 -4.62 -4.50 5.76
CA TYR A 5 -3.96 -3.20 5.95
C TYR A 5 -2.57 -3.15 5.35
N VAL A 6 -2.15 -1.95 4.96
CA VAL A 6 -0.79 -1.73 4.48
C VAL A 6 0.23 -2.01 5.59
N SER A 7 1.45 -2.37 5.22
CA SER A 7 2.55 -2.49 6.19
C SER A 7 2.91 -1.15 6.82
N PHE A 8 3.58 -1.17 7.97
CA PHE A 8 4.05 0.04 8.64
C PHE A 8 4.96 0.92 7.77
N GLU A 9 5.81 0.27 6.97
CA GLU A 9 6.68 0.96 6.00
C GLU A 9 5.86 1.69 4.93
N VAL A 10 4.82 1.04 4.40
CA VAL A 10 3.92 1.66 3.41
C VAL A 10 3.09 2.78 4.05
N ALA A 11 2.60 2.61 5.27
CA ALA A 11 1.86 3.65 6.00
C ALA A 11 2.72 4.91 6.22
N LYS A 12 4.00 4.73 6.61
CA LYS A 12 4.97 5.83 6.74
C LYS A 12 5.13 6.59 5.42
N LEU A 13 5.41 5.86 4.35
CA LEU A 13 5.63 6.48 3.05
C LEU A 13 4.35 7.15 2.52
N LEU A 14 3.17 6.59 2.77
CA LEU A 14 1.90 7.24 2.46
C LEU A 14 1.75 8.60 3.17
N LYS A 15 2.03 8.66 4.48
CA LYS A 15 2.03 9.92 5.26
C LYS A 15 3.00 10.92 4.64
N GLU A 16 4.23 10.51 4.33
CA GLU A 16 5.24 11.35 3.68
C GLU A 16 4.82 11.88 2.30
N LYS A 17 4.06 11.09 1.52
CA LYS A 17 3.53 11.47 0.20
C LYS A 17 2.21 12.25 0.27
N GLY A 18 1.73 12.59 1.47
CA GLY A 18 0.54 13.39 1.68
C GLY A 18 -0.78 12.62 1.56
N PHE A 19 -0.79 11.34 1.93
CA PHE A 19 -2.04 10.61 2.15
C PHE A 19 -2.73 11.13 3.41
N ASP A 20 -3.98 11.56 3.25
CA ASP A 20 -4.78 12.18 4.32
C ASP A 20 -6.26 11.75 4.26
N TRP A 21 -6.50 10.47 3.95
CA TRP A 21 -7.87 9.93 4.01
C TRP A 21 -8.16 9.33 5.38
N PRO A 22 -9.41 9.39 5.86
CA PRO A 22 -9.81 8.81 7.13
C PRO A 22 -9.62 7.29 7.14
N CYS A 23 -8.86 6.79 8.11
CA CYS A 23 -8.55 5.38 8.35
C CYS A 23 -9.23 4.86 9.62
N GLN A 24 -9.55 3.57 9.68
CA GLN A 24 -10.08 2.93 10.90
C GLN A 24 -9.00 2.15 11.67
N ALA A 25 -7.74 2.36 11.32
CA ALA A 25 -6.60 1.81 12.03
C ALA A 25 -5.41 2.77 11.92
N PHE A 26 -4.46 2.61 12.84
CA PHE A 26 -3.19 3.32 12.82
C PHE A 26 -2.09 2.45 13.41
N TYR A 27 -0.84 2.76 13.07
CA TYR A 27 0.32 2.24 13.77
C TYR A 27 0.70 3.19 14.89
N ASN A 28 0.86 2.67 16.11
CA ASN A 28 1.37 3.46 17.22
C ASN A 28 2.89 3.67 17.14
N ALA A 29 3.45 4.45 18.06
CA ALA A 29 4.90 4.69 18.17
C ALA A 29 5.80 3.42 18.14
N ASN A 30 5.28 2.26 18.56
CA ASN A 30 6.00 0.99 18.58
C ASN A 30 5.82 0.18 17.28
N GLY A 31 5.13 0.72 16.27
CA GLY A 31 4.80 0.02 15.03
C GLY A 31 3.75 -1.07 15.20
N ILE A 32 2.98 -1.05 16.29
CA ILE A 32 1.88 -1.99 16.52
C ILE A 32 0.62 -1.42 15.87
N LEU A 33 -0.05 -2.25 15.07
CA LEU A 33 -1.32 -1.88 14.46
C LEU A 33 -2.44 -1.89 15.50
N VAL A 34 -3.17 -0.78 15.58
CA VAL A 34 -4.30 -0.57 16.48
C VAL A 34 -5.53 -0.25 15.64
N ALA A 35 -6.61 -1.00 15.84
CA ALA A 35 -7.91 -0.67 15.28
C ALA A 35 -8.51 0.51 16.07
N SER A 36 -9.03 1.50 15.36
CA SER A 36 -9.68 2.66 15.95
C SER A 36 -11.20 2.56 15.80
N PRO A 37 -11.99 2.78 16.86
CA PRO A 37 -13.44 2.83 16.78
C PRO A 37 -13.95 4.07 16.02
N VAL A 38 -13.09 5.07 15.83
CA VAL A 38 -13.35 6.30 15.09
C VAL A 38 -12.42 6.39 13.88
N HIS A 39 -12.87 7.05 12.82
CA HIS A 39 -12.00 7.34 11.70
C HIS A 39 -10.92 8.33 12.15
N THR A 40 -9.66 8.05 11.84
CA THR A 40 -8.49 8.87 12.15
C THR A 40 -7.79 9.31 10.88
N VAL A 41 -7.36 10.57 10.82
CA VAL A 41 -6.42 11.07 9.81
C VAL A 41 -5.08 11.36 10.45
N ASN A 42 -4.02 11.50 9.64
CA ASN A 42 -2.67 11.72 10.18
C ASN A 42 -2.56 13.01 11.00
N ASP A 43 -3.32 14.05 10.65
CA ASP A 43 -3.34 15.34 11.34
C ASP A 43 -4.06 15.31 12.71
N GLU A 44 -4.88 14.28 12.96
CA GLU A 44 -5.63 14.10 14.22
C GLU A 44 -4.94 13.14 15.20
N LEU A 45 -3.86 12.48 14.74
CA LEU A 45 -3.09 11.52 15.53
C LEU A 45 -1.95 12.22 16.27
N GLU A 46 -1.45 11.59 17.35
CA GLU A 46 -0.18 12.01 17.93
C GLU A 46 0.94 11.93 16.87
N ASP A 47 1.95 12.80 16.94
CA ASP A 47 3.01 12.88 15.91
C ASP A 47 3.69 11.53 15.64
N SER A 48 3.78 10.68 16.66
CA SER A 48 4.35 9.33 16.58
C SER A 48 3.46 8.29 15.92
N ASP A 49 2.16 8.57 15.80
CA ASP A 49 1.16 7.66 15.27
C ASP A 49 0.94 7.93 13.78
N ILE A 50 0.58 6.86 13.07
CA ILE A 50 0.52 6.87 11.60
C ILE A 50 -0.77 6.19 11.17
N ALA A 51 -1.65 6.95 10.53
CA ALA A 51 -2.90 6.42 9.97
C ALA A 51 -2.58 5.27 9.01
N CYS A 52 -3.28 4.15 9.19
CA CYS A 52 -3.04 2.91 8.47
C CYS A 52 -4.25 2.59 7.60
N PRO A 53 -4.20 2.93 6.30
CA PRO A 53 -5.26 2.58 5.37
C PRO A 53 -5.27 1.08 5.07
N THR A 54 -6.41 0.60 4.58
CA THR A 54 -6.47 -0.72 3.96
C THR A 54 -5.66 -0.75 2.66
N LEU A 55 -5.26 -1.95 2.22
CA LEU A 55 -4.60 -2.11 0.91
C LEU A 55 -5.44 -1.50 -0.22
N TYR A 56 -6.76 -1.69 -0.16
CA TYR A 56 -7.71 -1.10 -1.11
C TYR A 56 -7.68 0.43 -1.10
N MET A 57 -7.68 1.06 0.08
CA MET A 57 -7.64 2.52 0.19
C MET A 57 -6.34 3.09 -0.38
N ALA A 58 -5.20 2.49 -0.07
CA ALA A 58 -3.91 2.90 -0.60
C ALA A 58 -3.85 2.74 -2.13
N GLN A 59 -4.29 1.60 -2.66
CA GLN A 59 -4.37 1.38 -4.11
C GLN A 59 -5.33 2.38 -4.79
N LYS A 60 -6.47 2.71 -4.16
CA LYS A 60 -7.42 3.72 -4.66
C LYS A 60 -6.80 5.11 -4.67
N TRP A 61 -6.04 5.47 -3.65
CA TRP A 61 -5.36 6.76 -3.59
C TRP A 61 -4.27 6.87 -4.66
N LEU A 62 -3.48 5.81 -4.91
CA LEU A 62 -2.50 5.78 -6.00
C LEU A 62 -3.14 6.05 -7.37
N ARG A 63 -4.35 5.53 -7.62
CA ARG A 63 -5.08 5.82 -8.87
C ARG A 63 -5.39 7.31 -9.03
N SER A 64 -5.66 8.02 -7.93
CA SER A 64 -5.81 9.48 -7.94
C SER A 64 -4.50 10.24 -8.23
N LYS A 65 -3.35 9.57 -8.05
CA LYS A 65 -2.01 10.06 -8.38
C LYS A 65 -1.52 9.62 -9.76
N GLY A 66 -2.34 8.90 -10.53
CA GLY A 66 -2.00 8.45 -11.87
C GLY A 66 -1.26 7.11 -11.93
N TYR A 67 -1.24 6.34 -10.83
CA TYR A 67 -0.60 5.01 -10.79
C TYR A 67 -1.60 3.91 -10.42
N HIS A 68 -1.51 2.77 -11.11
CA HIS A 68 -2.27 1.57 -10.82
C HIS A 68 -1.32 0.42 -10.51
N VAL A 69 -1.54 -0.25 -9.38
CA VAL A 69 -0.86 -1.50 -9.05
C VAL A 69 -1.77 -2.64 -9.47
N GLU A 70 -1.36 -3.38 -10.49
CA GLU A 70 -2.02 -4.61 -10.94
C GLU A 70 -1.33 -5.79 -10.27
N VAL A 71 -2.11 -6.74 -9.75
CA VAL A 71 -1.58 -7.97 -9.14
C VAL A 71 -1.95 -9.15 -10.02
N VAL A 72 -0.96 -9.96 -10.37
CA VAL A 72 -1.07 -11.04 -11.35
C VAL A 72 -0.87 -12.38 -10.65
N TYR A 73 -1.80 -13.31 -10.89
CA TYR A 73 -1.68 -14.70 -10.42
C TYR A 73 -0.80 -15.51 -11.37
N MET A 74 0.18 -16.22 -10.80
CA MET A 74 1.21 -16.98 -11.51
C MET A 74 1.11 -18.47 -11.18
N ALA A 75 1.77 -19.31 -11.99
CA ALA A 75 1.86 -20.74 -11.72
C ALA A 75 2.52 -21.02 -10.35
N ASN A 76 2.14 -22.14 -9.72
CA ASN A 76 2.59 -22.59 -8.39
C ASN A 76 2.04 -21.78 -7.20
N ASP A 77 0.82 -21.24 -7.31
CA ASP A 77 0.14 -20.47 -6.24
C ASP A 77 0.90 -19.20 -5.84
N LEU A 78 1.46 -18.54 -6.85
CA LEU A 78 2.39 -17.43 -6.70
C LEU A 78 1.78 -16.15 -7.27
N TRP A 79 2.24 -15.00 -6.78
CA TRP A 79 1.72 -13.69 -7.18
C TRP A 79 2.84 -12.74 -7.60
N ARG A 80 2.53 -11.83 -8.52
CA ARG A 80 3.40 -10.71 -8.94
C ARG A 80 2.61 -9.41 -8.97
N TYR A 81 3.30 -8.30 -9.14
CA TYR A 81 2.63 -7.04 -9.43
C TYR A 81 3.34 -6.26 -10.52
N ASP A 82 2.56 -5.47 -11.24
CA ASP A 82 3.02 -4.50 -12.22
C ASP A 82 2.47 -3.11 -11.85
N ILE A 83 3.20 -2.06 -12.24
CA ILE A 83 2.76 -0.67 -12.04
C ILE A 83 2.51 -0.03 -13.39
N LEU A 84 1.27 0.40 -13.58
CA LEU A 84 0.77 1.00 -14.80
C LEU A 84 0.44 2.48 -14.58
N THR A 85 0.68 3.33 -15.56
CA THR A 85 0.24 4.73 -15.52
C THR A 85 -1.23 4.85 -15.92
N ILE A 86 -1.95 5.79 -15.31
CA ILE A 86 -3.30 6.20 -15.69
C ILE A 86 -3.23 7.60 -16.30
N PRO A 87 -3.87 7.87 -17.45
CA PRO A 87 -4.73 6.96 -18.24
C PRO A 87 -3.99 6.21 -19.35
N ARG A 88 -2.66 6.39 -19.50
CA ARG A 88 -1.93 5.92 -20.68
C ARG A 88 -1.69 4.41 -20.72
N HIS A 89 -1.80 3.72 -19.58
CA HIS A 89 -1.54 2.29 -19.45
C HIS A 89 -0.09 1.93 -19.81
N ASP A 90 0.86 2.83 -19.56
CA ASP A 90 2.27 2.53 -19.74
C ASP A 90 2.73 1.68 -18.54
N CYS A 91 3.35 0.54 -18.79
CA CYS A 91 3.98 -0.25 -17.75
C CYS A 91 5.32 0.41 -17.37
N VAL A 92 5.37 1.00 -16.18
CA VAL A 92 6.53 1.74 -15.66
C VAL A 92 7.35 0.90 -14.68
N TRP A 93 6.78 -0.21 -14.22
CA TRP A 93 7.48 -1.18 -13.39
C TRP A 93 6.93 -2.57 -13.63
N ILE A 94 7.83 -3.52 -13.83
CA ILE A 94 7.55 -4.94 -13.86
C ILE A 94 8.34 -5.56 -12.73
N SER A 95 7.71 -6.41 -11.91
CA SER A 95 8.45 -7.19 -10.92
C SER A 95 9.30 -8.27 -11.63
N GLU A 96 10.39 -7.89 -12.29
CA GLU A 96 11.24 -8.81 -13.08
C GLU A 96 12.23 -9.63 -12.24
N THR A 97 12.34 -9.38 -10.93
CA THR A 97 13.45 -9.91 -10.13
C THR A 97 13.03 -10.84 -9.00
N LYS A 98 12.81 -12.13 -9.35
CA LYS A 98 13.31 -13.37 -8.71
C LYS A 98 12.28 -14.52 -8.74
N PRO A 99 12.73 -15.80 -8.71
CA PRO A 99 11.86 -16.99 -8.62
C PRO A 99 11.14 -17.15 -7.27
N SER A 100 11.06 -16.09 -6.48
CA SER A 100 10.34 -15.99 -5.20
C SER A 100 9.14 -15.08 -5.40
N ASP A 101 8.20 -15.54 -6.21
CA ASP A 101 6.93 -14.84 -6.39
C ASP A 101 6.19 -14.78 -5.03
N TYR A 102 5.38 -13.75 -4.82
CA TYR A 102 4.74 -13.45 -3.54
C TYR A 102 3.77 -14.58 -3.14
N MET A 103 3.75 -14.98 -1.86
CA MET A 103 2.93 -16.11 -1.37
C MET A 103 1.43 -15.77 -1.21
N SER A 104 1.05 -14.51 -1.37
CA SER A 104 -0.36 -14.08 -1.36
C SER A 104 -0.56 -12.82 -2.20
N TYR A 105 -1.82 -12.60 -2.59
CA TYR A 105 -2.25 -11.40 -3.31
C TYR A 105 -1.93 -10.14 -2.50
N GLU A 106 -2.19 -10.15 -1.20
CA GLU A 106 -2.02 -9.02 -0.29
C GLU A 106 -0.56 -8.64 -0.14
N TYR A 107 0.34 -9.65 -0.10
CA TYR A 107 1.77 -9.40 -0.02
C TYR A 107 2.32 -8.80 -1.32
N ALA A 108 1.84 -9.28 -2.48
CA ALA A 108 2.15 -8.69 -3.77
C ALA A 108 1.61 -7.25 -3.89
N LEU A 109 0.35 -7.03 -3.49
CA LEU A 109 -0.29 -5.72 -3.54
C LEU A 109 0.44 -4.71 -2.65
N ASN A 110 0.78 -5.09 -1.42
CA ASN A 110 1.50 -4.21 -0.50
C ASN A 110 2.90 -3.85 -1.05
N ALA A 111 3.61 -4.81 -1.65
CA ALA A 111 4.90 -4.56 -2.29
C ALA A 111 4.76 -3.62 -3.52
N GLY A 112 3.73 -3.82 -4.33
CA GLY A 112 3.47 -2.94 -5.47
C GLY A 112 3.05 -1.53 -5.06
N ILE A 113 2.28 -1.37 -3.98
CA ILE A 113 1.98 -0.07 -3.39
C ILE A 113 3.26 0.62 -2.93
N LEU A 114 4.16 -0.10 -2.26
CA LEU A 114 5.43 0.44 -1.79
C LEU A 114 6.28 1.00 -2.95
N GLU A 115 6.44 0.23 -4.03
CA GLU A 115 7.20 0.69 -5.20
C GLU A 115 6.50 1.84 -5.92
N ALA A 116 5.17 1.80 -6.07
CA ALA A 116 4.42 2.87 -6.71
C ALA A 116 4.54 4.20 -5.95
N LEU A 117 4.60 4.17 -4.61
CA LEU A 117 4.79 5.36 -3.79
C LEU A 117 6.15 6.02 -4.00
N LYS A 118 7.19 5.26 -4.37
CA LYS A 118 8.52 5.80 -4.69
C LYS A 118 8.56 6.56 -6.02
N LEU A 119 7.56 6.36 -6.88
CA LEU A 119 7.40 7.05 -8.16
C LEU A 119 6.64 8.39 -8.07
N ILE A 120 6.13 8.73 -6.88
CA ILE A 120 5.46 10.00 -6.57
C ILE A 120 6.47 10.96 -5.97
#